data_AF-A0A2N8MQK8-F1
#
_entry.id   AF-A0A2N8MQK8-F1
#
_cell.length_a   1.000
_cell.length_b   1.000
_cell.length_c   1.000
_cell.angle_alpha   90.00
_cell.angle_beta   90.00
_cell.angle_gamma   90.00
#
_symmetry.space_group_name_H-M   'P 1'
#
loop_
_entity.id
_entity.type
_entity.pdbx_description
1 polymer ?
#
loop_
_entity_poly.entity_id
_entity_poly.type
_entity_poly.pdbx_seq_one_letter_code
_entity_poly.pdbx_strand_id
1 'polypeptide(L)'
;MTFDSRTWSLVGEYLQNWANLYDWAFTSADLGDRAGADIVGLTGGSALTEDEVREWVQQTAALVLESRPRRVLDLGCGTGLLLRHLQGHIGCYVGADLSRYAVDRVREARLPYTYAVIAGAHRTASPQVKRAMTEVMGAARPDCVLINNVAQCFPGTQYLAAVLGDAINLVEPGGRVILGDLRHHGLSDEYHRQLTSGPRWASGRFDEEEELLLDPRLVAFFASVSGRKVKVSVRAKTLRGDNEITRYRYDVVLHVETQDEQVELDQVHWEDLPGNRPEALARLLEVGPVVVTGIPNALLTPSADGATANALSAVLKGTGLAVEIALDDPRKLDIRPSNGHTSQPRIQPTQDDPIDRFITRRLPEVLRGHLAESVPGTRLPEIIVDPKPNW
;
A
#
# COMPACT_ATOMS: atom_id res chain seq x y z
N MET A 1 -12.38 -6.87 -18.78
CA MET A 1 -13.83 -7.14 -18.66
C MET A 1 -14.50 -5.87 -18.17
N THR A 2 -15.58 -5.45 -18.81
CA THR A 2 -16.39 -4.29 -18.42
C THR A 2 -17.36 -4.71 -17.32
N PHE A 3 -17.20 -4.14 -16.12
CA PHE A 3 -18.11 -4.35 -15.00
C PHE A 3 -19.52 -3.83 -15.33
N ASP A 4 -20.55 -4.66 -15.13
CA ASP A 4 -21.96 -4.28 -15.28
C ASP A 4 -22.35 -3.18 -14.26
N SER A 5 -23.26 -2.30 -14.66
CA SER A 5 -23.93 -1.27 -13.87
C SER A 5 -24.39 -1.73 -12.46
N ARG A 6 -24.78 -3.00 -12.28
CA ARG A 6 -25.16 -3.56 -10.97
C ARG A 6 -23.97 -3.93 -10.11
N THR A 7 -22.85 -4.35 -10.71
CA THR A 7 -21.59 -4.55 -9.97
C THR A 7 -21.07 -3.22 -9.41
N TRP A 8 -21.33 -2.11 -10.10
CA TRP A 8 -21.00 -0.77 -9.59
C TRP A 8 -21.80 -0.34 -8.35
N SER A 9 -23.01 -0.86 -8.10
CA SER A 9 -23.78 -0.44 -6.92
C SER A 9 -23.22 -1.04 -5.63
N LEU A 10 -22.83 -2.32 -5.65
CA LEU A 10 -22.21 -2.98 -4.48
C LEU A 10 -20.76 -2.55 -4.26
N VAL A 11 -20.00 -2.33 -5.33
CA VAL A 11 -18.67 -1.71 -5.23
C VAL A 11 -18.79 -0.29 -4.65
N GLY A 12 -19.80 0.48 -5.08
CA GLY A 12 -20.08 1.81 -4.54
C GLY A 12 -20.43 1.77 -3.04
N GLU A 13 -21.30 0.85 -2.63
CA GLU A 13 -21.65 0.63 -1.21
C GLU A 13 -20.42 0.22 -0.39
N TYR A 14 -19.62 -0.72 -0.88
CA TYR A 14 -18.38 -1.16 -0.24
C TYR A 14 -17.42 0.01 0.01
N LEU A 15 -17.15 0.81 -1.03
CA LEU A 15 -16.27 1.98 -0.91
C LEU A 15 -16.86 3.06 0.01
N GLN A 16 -18.18 3.23 0.00
CA GLN A 16 -18.86 4.19 0.88
C GLN A 16 -18.81 3.74 2.35
N ASN A 17 -18.89 2.43 2.62
CA ASN A 17 -18.74 1.90 3.98
C ASN A 17 -17.35 2.22 4.54
N TRP A 18 -16.29 2.01 3.76
CA TRP A 18 -14.94 2.43 4.12
C TRP A 18 -14.85 3.95 4.32
N ALA A 19 -15.39 4.74 3.39
CA ALA A 19 -15.38 6.21 3.52
C ALA A 19 -16.07 6.68 4.81
N ASN A 20 -17.19 6.08 5.18
CA ASN A 20 -17.92 6.40 6.41
C ASN A 20 -17.13 6.01 7.67
N LEU A 21 -16.47 4.85 7.65
CA LEU A 21 -15.61 4.40 8.76
C LEU A 21 -14.46 5.38 9.00
N TYR A 22 -13.78 5.80 7.94
CA TYR A 22 -12.69 6.78 8.03
C TYR A 22 -13.19 8.18 8.41
N ASP A 23 -14.33 8.64 7.87
CA ASP A 23 -14.95 9.89 8.31
C ASP A 23 -15.22 9.89 9.83
N TRP A 24 -15.74 8.79 10.36
CA TRP A 24 -15.94 8.62 11.80
C TRP A 24 -14.61 8.60 12.57
N ALA A 25 -13.60 7.91 12.05
CA ALA A 25 -12.27 7.87 12.67
C ALA A 25 -11.62 9.26 12.72
N PHE A 26 -11.60 10.00 11.61
CA PHE A 26 -11.02 11.34 11.51
C PHE A 26 -11.74 12.36 12.39
N THR A 27 -13.08 12.30 12.45
CA THR A 27 -13.86 13.22 13.29
C THR A 27 -13.67 12.92 14.78
N SER A 28 -13.64 11.65 15.16
CA SER A 28 -13.39 11.24 16.56
C SER A 28 -11.99 11.62 17.03
N ALA A 29 -11.03 11.54 16.12
CA ALA A 29 -9.64 11.92 16.29
C ALA A 29 -9.46 13.41 16.64
N ASP A 30 -10.05 14.30 15.83
CA ASP A 30 -9.95 15.75 16.01
C ASP A 30 -10.70 16.26 17.25
N LEU A 31 -11.77 15.57 17.67
CA LEU A 31 -12.48 15.88 18.93
C LEU A 31 -11.66 15.55 20.18
N GLY A 32 -10.63 14.71 20.07
CA GLY A 32 -9.80 14.25 21.19
C GLY A 32 -8.49 15.01 21.41
N ASP A 33 -8.16 15.98 20.55
CA ASP A 33 -6.88 16.75 20.55
C ASP A 33 -5.63 15.85 20.66
N ARG A 34 -5.69 14.67 20.06
CA ARG A 34 -4.58 13.70 20.02
C ARG A 34 -3.73 13.99 18.79
N ALA A 35 -2.54 14.54 18.98
CA ALA A 35 -1.54 14.62 17.93
C ALA A 35 -1.32 13.21 17.35
N GLY A 36 -1.66 13.01 16.08
CA GLY A 36 -1.58 11.69 15.43
C GLY A 36 -2.88 10.89 15.44
N ALA A 37 -4.03 11.51 15.64
CA ALA A 37 -5.30 10.80 15.64
C ALA A 37 -5.78 10.35 14.23
N ASP A 38 -5.20 10.88 13.16
CA ASP A 38 -5.20 10.25 11.82
C ASP A 38 -4.72 8.79 11.86
N ILE A 39 -3.92 8.43 12.88
CA ILE A 39 -3.25 7.14 13.03
C ILE A 39 -4.04 6.12 13.87
N VAL A 40 -5.04 6.55 14.65
CA VAL A 40 -5.89 5.62 15.42
C VAL A 40 -6.72 4.72 14.50
N GLY A 41 -7.02 5.18 13.27
CA GLY A 41 -7.64 4.36 12.23
C GLY A 41 -6.67 3.47 11.43
N LEU A 42 -5.34 3.67 11.53
CA LEU A 42 -4.33 3.04 10.66
C LEU A 42 -3.79 1.69 11.15
N THR A 43 -4.02 1.35 12.41
CA THR A 43 -3.30 0.26 13.08
C THR A 43 -4.13 -0.99 13.38
N GLY A 44 -5.40 -1.04 12.97
CA GLY A 44 -6.21 -2.26 13.09
C GLY A 44 -6.25 -2.88 14.51
N GLY A 45 -5.94 -2.10 15.55
CA GLY A 45 -5.89 -2.57 16.95
C GLY A 45 -4.49 -2.78 17.56
N SER A 46 -3.38 -2.59 16.84
CA SER A 46 -2.03 -2.57 17.46
C SER A 46 -1.67 -1.16 17.93
N ALA A 47 -1.40 -0.98 19.23
CA ALA A 47 -1.06 0.34 19.77
C ALA A 47 0.40 0.72 19.39
N LEU A 48 0.59 1.29 18.19
CA LEU A 48 1.83 1.97 17.86
C LEU A 48 2.02 3.17 18.80
N THR A 49 3.25 3.36 19.27
CA THR A 49 3.64 4.54 20.03
C THR A 49 3.70 5.77 19.13
N GLU A 50 3.57 6.97 19.70
CA GLU A 50 3.67 8.23 18.92
C GLU A 50 5.00 8.35 18.17
N ASP A 51 6.09 7.80 18.72
CA ASP A 51 7.41 7.81 18.10
C ASP A 51 7.48 6.85 16.90
N GLU A 52 6.91 5.64 17.01
CA GLU A 52 6.82 4.70 15.87
C GLU A 52 5.98 5.30 14.74
N VAL A 53 4.89 5.97 15.09
CA VAL A 53 4.04 6.66 14.14
C VAL A 53 4.79 7.80 13.44
N ARG A 54 5.50 8.63 14.20
CA ARG A 54 6.34 9.70 13.66
C ARG A 54 7.42 9.15 12.73
N GLU A 55 8.09 8.07 13.14
CA GLU A 55 9.10 7.39 12.32
C GLU A 55 8.49 6.87 11.01
N TRP A 56 7.32 6.25 11.08
CA TRP A 56 6.59 5.74 9.92
C TRP A 56 6.24 6.83 8.91
N VAL A 57 5.68 7.95 9.37
CA VAL A 57 5.36 9.10 8.50
C VAL A 57 6.64 9.66 7.87
N GLN A 58 7.72 9.80 8.65
CA GLN A 58 8.99 10.31 8.16
C GLN A 58 9.62 9.39 7.10
N GLN A 59 9.62 8.07 7.31
CA GLN A 59 10.13 7.11 6.34
C GLN A 59 9.29 7.09 5.06
N THR A 60 7.97 7.15 5.19
CA THR A 60 7.07 7.18 4.02
C THR A 60 7.27 8.47 3.21
N ALA A 61 7.39 9.63 3.87
CA ALA A 61 7.73 10.88 3.20
C ALA A 61 9.12 10.82 2.55
N ALA A 62 10.12 10.22 3.22
CA ALA A 62 11.46 10.04 2.65
C ALA A 62 11.43 9.19 1.38
N LEU A 63 10.67 8.08 1.36
CA LEU A 63 10.46 7.23 0.18
C LEU A 63 9.92 8.03 -1.02
N VAL A 64 8.92 8.89 -0.78
CA VAL A 64 8.36 9.77 -1.81
C VAL A 64 9.42 10.76 -2.31
N LEU A 65 10.20 11.35 -1.39
CA LEU A 65 11.21 12.36 -1.71
C LEU A 65 12.51 11.80 -2.32
N GLU A 66 12.69 10.48 -2.36
CA GLU A 66 13.85 9.84 -3.01
C GLU A 66 14.01 10.28 -4.48
N SER A 67 12.91 10.51 -5.21
CA SER A 67 12.94 11.02 -6.60
C SER A 67 12.98 12.53 -6.72
N ARG A 68 12.89 13.28 -5.60
CA ARG A 68 12.67 14.73 -5.57
C ARG A 68 11.49 15.14 -6.49
N PRO A 69 10.29 14.59 -6.25
CA PRO A 69 9.16 14.80 -7.14
C PRO A 69 8.73 16.27 -7.13
N ARG A 70 8.22 16.75 -8.27
CA ARG A 70 7.74 18.13 -8.41
C ARG A 70 6.23 18.20 -8.42
N ARG A 71 5.55 17.17 -8.91
CA ARG A 71 4.09 17.13 -9.15
C ARG A 71 3.54 15.83 -8.56
N VAL A 72 2.98 15.93 -7.36
CA VAL A 72 2.42 14.78 -6.64
C VAL A 72 0.91 14.72 -6.79
N LEU A 73 0.39 13.56 -7.20
CA LEU A 73 -1.02 13.19 -7.08
C LEU A 73 -1.16 12.15 -5.97
N ASP A 74 -1.89 12.47 -4.91
CA ASP A 74 -2.14 11.56 -3.78
C ASP A 74 -3.57 11.04 -3.81
N LEU A 75 -3.73 9.73 -4.02
CA LEU A 75 -5.00 9.03 -4.08
C LEU A 75 -5.27 8.38 -2.72
N GLY A 76 -6.31 8.82 -2.03
CA GLY A 76 -6.54 8.53 -0.62
C GLY A 76 -5.72 9.44 0.29
N CYS A 77 -5.71 10.75 0.03
CA CYS A 77 -4.81 11.67 0.71
C CYS A 77 -5.09 11.87 2.22
N GLY A 78 -6.24 11.39 2.70
CA GLY A 78 -6.70 11.62 4.07
C GLY A 78 -6.70 13.11 4.41
N THR A 79 -6.49 13.41 5.69
CA THR A 79 -6.40 14.78 6.22
C THR A 79 -5.10 15.51 5.84
N GLY A 80 -4.27 14.91 4.97
CA GLY A 80 -3.01 15.47 4.52
C GLY A 80 -1.83 15.24 5.46
N LEU A 81 -1.80 14.11 6.18
CA LEU A 81 -0.69 13.75 7.07
C LEU A 81 0.67 13.79 6.33
N LEU A 82 0.78 13.08 5.20
CA LEU A 82 2.00 13.07 4.39
C LEU A 82 2.28 14.42 3.73
N LEU A 83 1.23 15.12 3.28
CA LEU A 83 1.35 16.44 2.66
C LEU A 83 2.22 17.37 3.51
N ARG A 84 2.00 17.44 4.83
CA ARG A 84 2.75 18.32 5.74
C ARG A 84 4.26 18.03 5.77
N HIS A 85 4.66 16.79 5.50
CA HIS A 85 6.06 16.38 5.44
C HIS A 85 6.68 16.54 4.04
N LEU A 86 5.84 16.61 2.99
CA LEU A 86 6.29 16.84 1.61
C LEU A 86 6.36 18.33 1.26
N GLN A 87 5.60 19.17 1.95
CA GLN A 87 5.59 20.62 1.73
C GLN A 87 7.01 21.23 1.80
N GLY A 88 7.29 22.16 0.89
CA GLY A 88 8.62 22.78 0.74
C GLY A 88 9.63 21.94 -0.04
N HIS A 89 9.37 20.66 -0.27
CA HIS A 89 10.21 19.76 -1.06
C HIS A 89 9.62 19.38 -2.42
N ILE A 90 8.34 19.68 -2.64
CA ILE A 90 7.60 19.44 -3.88
C ILE A 90 7.10 20.76 -4.49
N GLY A 91 6.84 20.77 -5.80
CA GLY A 91 6.37 21.97 -6.52
C GLY A 91 4.85 22.18 -6.38
N CYS A 92 4.07 21.13 -6.55
CA CYS A 92 2.61 21.18 -6.40
C CYS A 92 2.03 19.82 -6.01
N TYR A 93 0.83 19.86 -5.45
CA TYR A 93 0.15 18.70 -4.88
C TYR A 93 -1.34 18.68 -5.23
N VAL A 94 -1.85 17.52 -5.62
CA VAL A 94 -3.29 17.25 -5.72
C VAL A 94 -3.63 16.06 -4.83
N GLY A 95 -4.51 16.26 -3.86
CA GLY A 95 -5.10 15.20 -3.06
C GLY A 95 -6.49 14.82 -3.56
N ALA A 96 -6.78 13.52 -3.65
CA ALA A 96 -8.12 13.00 -3.91
C ALA A 96 -8.52 12.05 -2.78
N ASP A 97 -9.70 12.24 -2.20
CA ASP A 97 -10.24 11.34 -1.18
C ASP A 97 -11.77 11.21 -1.30
N LEU A 98 -12.34 10.10 -0.82
CA LEU A 98 -13.80 9.95 -0.73
C LEU A 98 -14.37 10.73 0.46
N SER A 99 -13.58 10.88 1.52
CA SER A 99 -13.93 11.62 2.72
C SER A 99 -13.99 13.12 2.44
N ARG A 100 -15.18 13.71 2.61
CA ARG A 100 -15.33 15.17 2.56
C ARG A 100 -14.53 15.83 3.68
N TYR A 101 -14.53 15.22 4.86
CA TYR A 101 -13.81 15.70 6.02
C TYR A 101 -12.31 15.85 5.75
N ALA A 102 -11.69 14.79 5.25
CA ALA A 102 -10.30 14.73 4.83
C ALA A 102 -9.96 15.84 3.81
N VAL A 103 -10.76 15.95 2.75
CA VAL A 103 -10.56 16.95 1.69
C VAL A 103 -10.66 18.38 2.24
N ASP A 104 -11.62 18.65 3.12
CA ASP A 104 -11.79 19.97 3.70
C ASP A 104 -10.62 20.33 4.63
N ARG A 105 -10.09 19.38 5.41
CA ARG A 105 -8.86 19.56 6.19
C ARG A 105 -7.65 19.94 5.35
N VAL A 106 -7.45 19.27 4.22
CA VAL A 106 -6.36 19.63 3.28
C VAL A 106 -6.54 21.04 2.73
N ARG A 107 -7.78 21.44 2.40
CA ARG A 107 -8.08 22.79 1.88
C ARG A 107 -7.85 23.89 2.92
N GLU A 108 -8.23 23.65 4.17
CA GLU A 108 -8.10 24.64 5.24
C GLU A 108 -6.66 24.85 5.69
N ALA A 109 -5.77 23.88 5.46
CA ALA A 109 -4.34 24.05 5.63
C ALA A 109 -3.77 25.18 4.75
N ARG A 110 -4.48 25.58 3.67
CA ARG A 110 -4.14 26.72 2.78
C ARG A 110 -2.69 26.70 2.30
N LEU A 111 -2.18 25.51 2.04
CA LEU A 111 -0.81 25.31 1.56
C LEU A 111 -0.69 25.79 0.10
N PRO A 112 0.44 26.43 -0.28
CA PRO A 112 0.64 26.92 -1.63
C PRO A 112 0.65 25.77 -2.65
N TYR A 113 0.21 26.04 -3.87
CA TYR A 113 0.20 25.09 -5.00
C TYR A 113 -0.42 23.72 -4.66
N THR A 114 -1.42 23.73 -3.79
CA THR A 114 -2.09 22.54 -3.26
C THR A 114 -3.57 22.60 -3.64
N TYR A 115 -4.10 21.51 -4.18
CA TYR A 115 -5.52 21.33 -4.44
C TYR A 115 -6.01 20.03 -3.80
N ALA A 116 -7.26 19.99 -3.34
CA ALA A 116 -7.89 18.75 -2.89
C ALA A 116 -9.31 18.60 -3.43
N VAL A 117 -9.70 17.38 -3.79
CA VAL A 117 -10.95 17.06 -4.47
C VAL A 117 -11.59 15.80 -3.90
N ILE A 118 -12.92 15.78 -3.83
CA ILE A 118 -13.66 14.58 -3.41
C ILE A 118 -13.75 13.63 -4.61
N ALA A 119 -12.98 12.55 -4.59
CA ALA A 119 -12.94 11.53 -5.62
C ALA A 119 -12.27 10.25 -5.10
N GLY A 120 -12.80 9.08 -5.48
CA GLY A 120 -12.13 7.80 -5.22
C GLY A 120 -10.95 7.55 -6.16
N ALA A 121 -10.04 6.67 -5.75
CA ALA A 121 -8.80 6.36 -6.48
C ALA A 121 -9.03 5.92 -7.95
N HIS A 122 -10.15 5.25 -8.25
CA HIS A 122 -10.53 4.82 -9.62
C HIS A 122 -11.04 5.96 -10.52
N ARG A 123 -11.08 7.21 -10.05
CA ARG A 123 -11.66 8.36 -10.76
C ARG A 123 -10.61 9.36 -11.24
N THR A 124 -9.36 8.95 -11.42
CA THR A 124 -8.27 9.82 -11.90
C THR A 124 -8.61 10.52 -13.23
N ALA A 125 -9.36 9.86 -14.11
CA ALA A 125 -9.79 10.40 -15.40
C ALA A 125 -11.04 11.29 -15.33
N SER A 126 -11.66 11.47 -14.16
CA SER A 126 -12.88 12.27 -13.99
C SER A 126 -12.62 13.76 -14.27
N PRO A 127 -13.63 14.52 -14.76
CA PRO A 127 -13.49 15.95 -15.00
C PRO A 127 -13.01 16.74 -13.77
N GLN A 128 -13.45 16.34 -12.58
CA GLN A 128 -13.11 16.99 -11.31
C GLN A 128 -11.63 16.81 -10.97
N VAL A 129 -11.10 15.58 -11.06
CA VAL A 129 -9.68 15.30 -10.79
C VAL A 129 -8.80 15.92 -11.87
N LYS A 130 -9.19 15.84 -13.15
CA LYS A 130 -8.48 16.51 -14.24
C LYS A 130 -8.40 18.03 -14.03
N ARG A 131 -9.51 18.66 -13.64
CA ARG A 131 -9.52 20.08 -13.31
C ARG A 131 -8.58 20.39 -12.14
N ALA A 132 -8.67 19.63 -11.05
CA ALA A 132 -7.80 19.80 -9.89
C ALA A 132 -6.30 19.74 -10.28
N MET A 133 -5.92 18.78 -11.13
CA MET A 133 -4.56 18.72 -11.70
C MET A 133 -4.24 19.95 -12.54
N THR A 134 -5.12 20.37 -13.46
CA THR A 134 -4.86 21.54 -14.31
C THR A 134 -4.70 22.83 -13.52
N GLU A 135 -5.41 23.03 -12.42
CA GLU A 135 -5.32 24.24 -11.59
C GLU A 135 -3.93 24.44 -10.97
N VAL A 136 -3.21 23.37 -10.62
CA VAL A 136 -1.89 23.47 -9.95
C VAL A 136 -0.71 22.96 -10.79
N MET A 137 -0.93 22.02 -11.71
CA MET A 137 0.08 21.44 -12.60
C MET A 137 0.01 21.99 -14.04
N GLY A 138 -1.05 22.71 -14.40
CA GLY A 138 -1.28 23.13 -15.79
C GLY A 138 -1.50 21.93 -16.72
N ALA A 139 -0.80 21.90 -17.86
CA ALA A 139 -0.84 20.78 -18.80
C ALA A 139 0.12 19.63 -18.44
N ALA A 140 0.92 19.77 -17.37
CA ALA A 140 1.88 18.76 -16.97
C ALA A 140 1.19 17.55 -16.31
N ARG A 141 1.82 16.39 -16.44
CA ARG A 141 1.42 15.16 -15.75
C ARG A 141 2.11 15.07 -14.38
N PRO A 142 1.55 14.32 -13.40
CA PRO A 142 2.26 14.03 -12.17
C PRO A 142 3.55 13.26 -12.47
N ASP A 143 4.59 13.52 -11.69
CA ASP A 143 5.83 12.72 -11.68
C ASP A 143 5.90 11.76 -10.50
N CYS A 144 4.94 11.88 -9.58
CA CYS A 144 4.68 10.91 -8.53
C CYS A 144 3.17 10.73 -8.33
N VAL A 145 2.70 9.49 -8.39
CA VAL A 145 1.34 9.11 -7.97
C VAL A 145 1.46 8.28 -6.69
N LEU A 146 0.81 8.71 -5.62
CA LEU A 146 0.81 8.06 -4.32
C LEU A 146 -0.52 7.33 -4.10
N ILE A 147 -0.43 6.10 -3.61
CA ILE A 147 -1.54 5.24 -3.17
C ILE A 147 -1.10 4.67 -1.82
N ASN A 148 -1.02 5.52 -0.80
CA ASN A 148 -0.48 5.14 0.49
C ASN A 148 -1.60 4.90 1.50
N ASN A 149 -1.61 3.73 2.13
CA ASN A 149 -2.54 3.39 3.21
C ASN A 149 -4.04 3.50 2.81
N VAL A 150 -4.34 3.27 1.54
CA VAL A 150 -5.71 3.27 0.99
C VAL A 150 -6.04 1.97 0.24
N ALA A 151 -5.02 1.25 -0.24
CA ALA A 151 -5.23 0.05 -1.05
C ALA A 151 -5.94 -1.07 -0.28
N GLN A 152 -5.77 -1.14 1.05
CA GLN A 152 -6.50 -2.07 1.90
C GLN A 152 -8.03 -1.86 1.87
N CYS A 153 -8.49 -0.66 1.51
CA CYS A 153 -9.90 -0.32 1.38
C CYS A 153 -10.47 -0.69 0.01
N PHE A 154 -9.66 -1.29 -0.88
CA PHE A 154 -10.12 -1.64 -2.21
C PHE A 154 -10.94 -2.93 -2.17
N PRO A 155 -11.96 -3.06 -3.04
CA PRO A 155 -12.84 -4.22 -3.05
C PRO A 155 -12.16 -5.51 -3.52
N GLY A 156 -11.01 -5.41 -4.20
CA GLY A 156 -10.31 -6.58 -4.72
C GLY A 156 -9.27 -6.28 -5.77
N THR A 157 -8.66 -7.35 -6.27
CA THR A 157 -7.56 -7.36 -7.23
C THR A 157 -7.90 -6.67 -8.55
N GLN A 158 -9.11 -6.84 -9.06
CA GLN A 158 -9.51 -6.23 -10.34
C GLN A 158 -9.66 -4.70 -10.23
N TYR A 159 -10.15 -4.20 -9.09
CA TYR A 159 -10.22 -2.77 -8.82
C TYR A 159 -8.81 -2.19 -8.67
N LEU A 160 -7.93 -2.89 -7.94
CA LEU A 160 -6.52 -2.53 -7.83
C LEU A 160 -5.86 -2.46 -9.21
N ALA A 161 -6.09 -3.45 -10.08
CA ALA A 161 -5.55 -3.47 -11.44
C ALA A 161 -5.99 -2.26 -12.27
N ALA A 162 -7.26 -1.85 -12.16
CA ALA A 162 -7.78 -0.66 -12.84
C ALA A 162 -7.12 0.63 -12.32
N VAL A 163 -7.05 0.81 -10.99
CA VAL A 163 -6.39 1.97 -10.37
C VAL A 163 -4.92 2.04 -10.75
N LEU A 164 -4.20 0.91 -10.70
CA LEU A 164 -2.79 0.84 -11.09
C LEU A 164 -2.59 1.12 -12.58
N GLY A 165 -3.43 0.57 -13.44
CA GLY A 165 -3.38 0.85 -14.88
C GLY A 165 -3.54 2.34 -15.17
N ASP A 166 -4.50 2.99 -14.52
CA ASP A 166 -4.71 4.44 -14.66
C ASP A 166 -3.51 5.23 -14.10
N ALA A 167 -2.99 4.88 -12.93
CA ALA A 167 -1.84 5.56 -12.32
C ALA A 167 -0.57 5.43 -13.18
N ILE A 168 -0.28 4.23 -13.69
CA ILE A 168 0.86 3.97 -14.58
C ILE A 168 0.70 4.75 -15.89
N ASN A 169 -0.51 4.88 -16.44
CA ASN A 169 -0.72 5.66 -17.67
C ASN A 169 -0.68 7.17 -17.44
N LEU A 170 -1.08 7.63 -16.25
CA LEU A 170 -1.16 9.04 -15.90
C LEU A 170 0.21 9.64 -15.58
N VAL A 171 1.11 8.90 -14.94
CA VAL A 171 2.43 9.41 -14.54
C VAL A 171 3.30 9.73 -15.76
N GLU A 172 4.10 10.80 -15.69
CA GLU A 172 5.03 11.14 -16.78
C GLU A 172 6.15 10.08 -16.94
N PRO A 173 6.74 9.92 -18.14
CA PRO A 173 7.94 9.12 -18.31
C PRO A 173 9.06 9.56 -17.35
N GLY A 174 9.68 8.59 -16.67
CA GLY A 174 10.67 8.82 -15.61
C GLY A 174 10.06 9.03 -14.22
N GLY A 175 8.74 9.12 -14.09
CA GLY A 175 8.04 9.26 -12.81
C GLY A 175 7.82 7.93 -12.08
N ARG A 176 7.14 8.02 -10.92
CA ARG A 176 6.90 6.89 -10.02
C ARG A 176 5.43 6.74 -9.63
N VAL A 177 4.99 5.50 -9.46
CA VAL A 177 3.76 5.17 -8.71
C VAL A 177 4.17 4.46 -7.44
N ILE A 178 3.76 4.97 -6.28
CA ILE A 178 4.12 4.42 -4.96
C ILE A 178 2.85 3.88 -4.31
N LEU A 179 2.81 2.57 -4.08
CA LEU A 179 1.82 1.94 -3.22
C LEU A 179 2.44 1.78 -1.83
N GLY A 180 1.92 2.51 -0.87
CA GLY A 180 2.49 2.55 0.47
C GLY A 180 1.65 1.78 1.49
N ASP A 181 2.36 1.18 2.45
CA ASP A 181 1.80 0.55 3.65
C ASP A 181 0.86 -0.65 3.39
N LEU A 182 1.25 -1.50 2.43
CA LEU A 182 0.49 -2.67 2.01
C LEU A 182 0.65 -3.82 3.00
N ARG A 183 -0.45 -4.50 3.35
CA ARG A 183 -0.42 -5.74 4.15
C ARG A 183 -0.12 -6.94 3.26
N HIS A 184 0.84 -7.76 3.66
CA HIS A 184 1.35 -8.87 2.85
C HIS A 184 0.46 -10.12 2.93
N HIS A 185 -0.19 -10.49 1.82
CA HIS A 185 -1.09 -11.66 1.77
C HIS A 185 -0.42 -12.96 2.23
N GLY A 186 0.79 -13.26 1.74
CA GLY A 186 1.53 -14.49 2.10
C GLY A 186 1.99 -14.60 3.55
N LEU A 187 1.72 -13.59 4.39
CA LEU A 187 2.03 -13.59 5.82
C LEU A 187 0.78 -13.51 6.72
N SER A 188 -0.42 -13.57 6.14
CA SER A 188 -1.70 -13.44 6.87
C SER A 188 -1.84 -14.46 8.01
N ASP A 189 -1.57 -15.74 7.75
CA ASP A 189 -1.65 -16.80 8.76
C ASP A 189 -0.69 -16.58 9.93
N GLU A 190 0.53 -16.07 9.66
CA GLU A 190 1.50 -15.75 10.70
C GLU A 190 1.02 -14.56 11.54
N TYR A 191 0.52 -13.52 10.88
CA TYR A 191 -0.06 -12.35 11.55
C TYR A 191 -1.21 -12.75 12.48
N HIS A 192 -2.17 -13.55 12.00
CA HIS A 192 -3.29 -14.03 12.82
C HIS A 192 -2.84 -14.92 13.98
N ARG A 193 -1.82 -15.78 13.77
CA ARG A 193 -1.20 -16.54 14.88
C ARG A 193 -0.55 -15.64 15.93
N GLN A 194 0.10 -14.55 15.52
CA GLN A 194 0.67 -13.60 16.46
C GLN A 194 -0.40 -12.88 17.28
N LEU A 195 -1.52 -12.47 16.66
CA LEU A 195 -2.64 -11.85 17.38
C LEU A 195 -3.25 -12.79 18.42
N THR A 196 -3.48 -14.06 18.03
CA THR A 196 -4.15 -15.05 18.89
C THR A 196 -3.27 -15.63 20.00
N SER A 197 -1.94 -15.46 19.91
CA SER A 197 -0.99 -15.92 20.94
C SER A 197 -0.75 -14.89 22.06
N GLY A 198 -1.36 -13.70 21.98
CA GLY A 198 -1.40 -12.72 23.07
C GLY A 198 -2.51 -13.00 24.10
N PRO A 199 -2.43 -12.41 25.33
CA PRO A 199 -3.41 -12.64 26.40
C PRO A 199 -4.81 -12.01 26.16
N ARG A 200 -5.04 -11.38 25.01
CA ARG A 200 -6.28 -10.68 24.67
C ARG A 200 -6.62 -10.89 23.19
N TRP A 201 -7.70 -11.65 22.98
CA TRP A 201 -8.49 -11.80 21.75
C TRP A 201 -8.09 -12.90 20.76
N ALA A 202 -8.99 -13.88 20.68
CA ALA A 202 -9.10 -14.86 19.62
C ALA A 202 -10.38 -14.57 18.81
N SER A 203 -10.22 -14.08 17.57
CA SER A 203 -11.22 -14.30 16.53
C SER A 203 -10.71 -14.09 15.11
N GLY A 204 -9.62 -13.33 14.88
CA GLY A 204 -9.13 -13.02 13.53
C GLY A 204 -8.74 -14.24 12.71
N ARG A 205 -9.71 -14.82 12.00
CA ARG A 205 -9.51 -15.72 10.88
C ARG A 205 -9.42 -14.86 9.63
N PHE A 206 -8.65 -15.28 8.64
CA PHE A 206 -8.62 -14.65 7.32
C PHE A 206 -10.04 -14.45 6.72
N ASP A 207 -10.98 -15.36 7.04
CA ASP A 207 -12.38 -15.25 6.62
C ASP A 207 -13.14 -14.03 7.17
N GLU A 208 -12.62 -13.39 8.23
CA GLU A 208 -13.16 -12.17 8.83
C GLU A 208 -12.41 -10.90 8.37
N GLU A 209 -11.34 -11.05 7.58
CA GLU A 209 -10.53 -9.93 7.10
C GLU A 209 -11.28 -9.10 6.06
N GLU A 210 -11.58 -7.85 6.38
CA GLU A 210 -12.30 -6.94 5.49
C GLU A 210 -11.35 -6.15 4.59
N GLU A 211 -10.07 -6.08 4.97
CA GLU A 211 -9.05 -5.39 4.20
C GLU A 211 -8.52 -6.25 3.05
N LEU A 212 -8.13 -5.59 1.96
CA LEU A 212 -7.38 -6.22 0.89
C LEU A 212 -5.95 -6.52 1.36
N LEU A 213 -5.59 -7.80 1.41
CA LEU A 213 -4.21 -8.23 1.57
C LEU A 213 -3.56 -8.44 0.20
N LEU A 214 -2.37 -7.90 0.01
CA LEU A 214 -1.73 -7.86 -1.30
C LEU A 214 -0.52 -8.77 -1.38
N ASP A 215 -0.47 -9.55 -2.46
CA ASP A 215 0.72 -10.27 -2.88
C ASP A 215 1.54 -9.35 -3.80
N PRO A 216 2.81 -9.02 -3.49
CA PRO A 216 3.65 -8.17 -4.33
C PRO A 216 3.80 -8.68 -5.77
N ARG A 217 3.66 -10.00 -5.99
CA ARG A 217 3.70 -10.63 -7.31
C ARG A 217 2.53 -10.19 -8.21
N LEU A 218 1.36 -9.89 -7.64
CA LEU A 218 0.24 -9.34 -8.42
C LEU A 218 0.57 -7.95 -8.96
N VAL A 219 1.19 -7.10 -8.13
CA VAL A 219 1.57 -5.75 -8.55
C VAL A 219 2.63 -5.81 -9.66
N ALA A 220 3.61 -6.70 -9.52
CA ALA A 220 4.61 -6.95 -10.56
C ALA A 220 3.96 -7.46 -11.86
N PHE A 221 2.99 -8.37 -11.76
CA PHE A 221 2.22 -8.84 -12.91
C PHE A 221 1.44 -7.71 -13.59
N PHE A 222 0.69 -6.89 -12.84
CA PHE A 222 -0.05 -5.76 -13.40
C PHE A 222 0.87 -4.73 -14.07
N ALA A 223 2.03 -4.46 -13.46
CA ALA A 223 3.05 -3.60 -14.07
C ALA A 223 3.54 -4.17 -15.41
N SER A 224 3.77 -5.49 -15.50
CA SER A 224 4.26 -6.17 -16.71
C SER A 224 3.27 -6.14 -17.88
N VAL A 225 1.97 -6.10 -17.60
CA VAL A 225 0.91 -6.06 -18.63
C VAL A 225 0.37 -4.65 -18.89
N SER A 226 0.97 -3.62 -18.29
CA SER A 226 0.51 -2.22 -18.41
C SER A 226 0.71 -1.61 -19.80
N GLY A 227 1.55 -2.21 -20.64
CA GLY A 227 1.94 -1.67 -21.95
C GLY A 227 3.04 -0.59 -21.88
N ARG A 228 3.49 -0.22 -20.68
CA ARG A 228 4.66 0.66 -20.46
C ARG A 228 5.82 -0.14 -19.88
N LYS A 229 7.05 0.38 -20.05
CA LYS A 229 8.23 -0.20 -19.38
C LYS A 229 8.19 0.19 -17.91
N VAL A 230 8.07 -0.80 -17.01
CA VAL A 230 7.99 -0.56 -15.57
C VAL A 230 8.98 -1.46 -14.83
N LYS A 231 9.83 -0.86 -14.00
CA LYS A 231 10.66 -1.57 -13.01
C LYS A 231 9.95 -1.53 -11.66
N VAL A 232 10.07 -2.60 -10.88
CA VAL A 232 9.37 -2.77 -9.60
C VAL A 232 10.40 -2.87 -8.48
N SER A 233 10.12 -2.20 -7.37
CA SER A 233 10.83 -2.35 -6.10
C SER A 233 9.84 -2.74 -5.01
N VAL A 234 10.07 -3.82 -4.27
CA VAL A 234 9.19 -4.25 -3.15
C VAL A 234 9.88 -3.93 -1.83
N ARG A 235 9.73 -2.71 -1.32
CA ARG A 235 10.48 -2.19 -0.17
C ARG A 235 10.02 -2.79 1.14
N ALA A 236 10.97 -3.32 1.91
CA ALA A 236 10.73 -3.65 3.30
C ALA A 236 10.62 -2.36 4.14
N LYS A 237 9.78 -2.37 5.18
CA LYS A 237 9.73 -1.28 6.16
C LYS A 237 11.01 -1.30 6.99
N THR A 238 11.69 -0.15 7.09
CA THR A 238 13.01 -0.06 7.75
C THR A 238 12.93 0.67 9.10
N LEU A 239 11.78 0.63 9.76
CA LEU A 239 11.55 1.25 11.08
C LEU A 239 12.27 0.45 12.17
N ARG A 240 12.51 1.07 13.32
CA ARG A 240 13.22 0.41 14.44
C ARG A 240 12.34 -0.58 15.20
N GLY A 241 11.04 -0.32 15.27
CA GLY A 241 10.09 -1.11 16.05
C GLY A 241 9.95 -2.54 15.52
N ASP A 242 9.73 -3.48 16.43
CA ASP A 242 9.34 -4.85 16.12
C ASP A 242 7.82 -4.98 16.27
N ASN A 243 7.08 -4.67 15.20
CA ASN A 243 5.62 -4.54 15.23
C ASN A 243 5.01 -5.00 13.91
N GLU A 244 3.69 -4.84 13.77
CA GLU A 244 2.96 -5.24 12.56
C GLU A 244 3.53 -4.59 11.29
N ILE A 245 3.87 -3.29 11.36
CA ILE A 245 4.36 -2.52 10.22
C ILE A 245 5.67 -3.11 9.70
N THR A 246 6.61 -3.44 10.57
CA THR A 246 7.93 -3.96 10.17
C THR A 246 7.94 -5.45 9.83
N ARG A 247 6.96 -6.22 10.33
CA ARG A 247 6.84 -7.66 10.07
C ARG A 247 6.02 -8.00 8.85
N TYR A 248 4.89 -7.31 8.64
CA TYR A 248 3.83 -7.76 7.72
C TYR A 248 3.41 -6.71 6.70
N ARG A 249 3.97 -5.49 6.77
CA ARG A 249 3.71 -4.44 5.79
C ARG A 249 4.92 -4.11 4.94
N TYR A 250 4.66 -3.57 3.76
CA TYR A 250 5.67 -3.23 2.76
C TYR A 250 5.20 -2.10 1.84
N ASP A 251 6.13 -1.54 1.08
CA ASP A 251 5.81 -0.57 0.03
C ASP A 251 6.19 -1.14 -1.34
N VAL A 252 5.47 -0.73 -2.39
CA VAL A 252 5.85 -1.02 -3.78
C VAL A 252 6.10 0.29 -4.51
N VAL A 253 7.25 0.39 -5.18
CA VAL A 253 7.56 1.50 -6.07
C VAL A 253 7.63 1.00 -7.50
N LEU A 254 6.78 1.57 -8.35
CA LEU A 254 6.77 1.36 -9.79
C LEU A 254 7.51 2.51 -10.46
N HIS A 255 8.62 2.20 -11.10
CA HIS A 255 9.45 3.16 -11.84
C HIS A 255 9.07 3.07 -13.32
N VAL A 256 8.44 4.13 -13.86
CA VAL A 256 7.81 4.08 -15.18
C VAL A 256 8.71 4.76 -16.21
N GLU A 257 9.17 4.01 -17.20
CA GLU A 257 10.00 4.49 -18.32
C GLU A 257 11.25 5.26 -17.87
N THR A 258 11.83 4.89 -16.72
CA THR A 258 13.13 5.39 -16.30
C THR A 258 14.20 4.97 -17.30
N GLN A 259 15.14 5.87 -17.61
CA GLN A 259 16.25 5.56 -18.50
C GLN A 259 17.04 4.36 -17.96
N ASP A 260 17.30 3.39 -18.82
CA ASP A 260 18.06 2.19 -18.51
C ASP A 260 19.54 2.55 -18.40
N GLU A 261 19.97 2.97 -17.21
CA GLU A 261 21.33 2.63 -16.78
C GLU A 261 21.28 1.14 -16.37
N GLN A 262 21.42 0.25 -17.36
CA GLN A 262 21.71 -1.15 -17.11
C GLN A 262 23.11 -1.25 -16.53
N VAL A 263 23.24 -1.01 -15.23
CA VAL A 263 24.40 -1.46 -14.48
C VAL A 263 24.10 -2.91 -14.14
N GLU A 264 24.70 -3.85 -14.86
CA GLU A 264 24.73 -5.24 -14.41
C GLU A 264 25.55 -5.25 -13.11
N LEU A 265 24.85 -5.42 -12.00
CA LEU A 265 25.48 -5.58 -10.70
C LEU A 265 25.77 -7.06 -10.48
N ASP A 266 26.92 -7.33 -9.88
CA ASP A 266 27.23 -8.67 -9.38
C ASP A 266 26.11 -9.11 -8.42
N GLN A 267 25.79 -10.41 -8.46
CA GLN A 267 24.79 -11.02 -7.60
C GLN A 267 25.45 -12.08 -6.72
N VAL A 268 25.19 -12.01 -5.42
CA VAL A 268 25.69 -12.95 -4.42
C VAL A 268 24.52 -13.46 -3.57
N HIS A 269 24.52 -14.75 -3.23
CA HIS A 269 23.57 -15.28 -2.27
C HIS A 269 24.07 -15.04 -0.85
N TRP A 270 23.18 -14.65 0.07
CA TRP A 270 23.55 -14.36 1.46
C TRP A 270 24.32 -15.51 2.12
N GLU A 271 23.90 -16.75 1.88
CA GLU A 271 24.52 -17.93 2.47
C GLU A 271 25.98 -18.14 2.04
N ASP A 272 26.36 -17.62 0.87
CA ASP A 272 27.71 -17.74 0.30
C ASP A 272 28.69 -16.70 0.87
N LEU A 273 28.20 -15.71 1.63
CA LEU A 273 29.06 -14.74 2.29
C LEU A 273 29.87 -15.41 3.42
N PRO A 274 31.19 -15.19 3.50
CA PRO A 274 32.05 -15.84 4.47
C PRO A 274 31.92 -15.23 5.87
N GLY A 275 32.05 -16.07 6.90
CA GLY A 275 32.17 -15.63 8.29
C GLY A 275 30.95 -14.86 8.79
N ASN A 276 31.17 -13.74 9.48
CA ASN A 276 30.09 -12.84 9.91
C ASN A 276 29.51 -12.13 8.67
N ARG A 277 28.32 -12.55 8.24
CA ARG A 277 27.70 -12.09 6.99
C ARG A 277 27.37 -10.60 6.97
N PRO A 278 26.82 -9.98 8.03
CA PRO A 278 26.69 -8.52 8.10
C PRO A 278 28.01 -7.76 7.88
N GLU A 279 29.11 -8.22 8.47
CA GLU A 279 30.42 -7.60 8.25
C GLU A 279 30.97 -7.87 6.84
N ALA A 280 30.74 -9.07 6.30
CA ALA A 280 31.12 -9.41 4.93
C ALA A 280 30.36 -8.56 3.91
N LEU A 281 29.07 -8.33 4.13
CA LEU A 281 28.25 -7.41 3.34
C LEU A 281 28.82 -5.99 3.39
N ALA A 282 29.15 -5.47 4.58
CA ALA A 282 29.71 -4.12 4.70
C ALA A 282 31.01 -3.97 3.87
N ARG A 283 31.93 -4.94 3.95
CA ARG A 283 33.16 -4.95 3.13
C ARG A 283 32.88 -5.06 1.63
N LEU A 284 31.87 -5.82 1.24
CA LEU A 284 31.50 -5.98 -0.16
C LEU A 284 30.95 -4.65 -0.74
N LEU A 285 30.16 -3.92 0.04
CA LEU A 285 29.62 -2.61 -0.32
C LEU A 285 30.68 -1.51 -0.41
N GLU A 286 31.83 -1.66 0.25
CA GLU A 286 32.97 -0.74 0.09
C GLU A 286 33.61 -0.85 -1.30
N VAL A 287 33.53 -2.02 -1.95
CA VAL A 287 34.04 -2.24 -3.30
C VAL A 287 33.09 -1.65 -4.34
N GLY A 288 31.78 -1.81 -4.14
CA GLY A 288 30.77 -1.28 -5.03
C GLY A 288 29.36 -1.83 -4.73
N PRO A 289 28.35 -1.33 -5.45
CA PRO A 289 26.99 -1.84 -5.33
C PRO A 289 26.92 -3.30 -5.78
N VAL A 290 26.24 -4.14 -4.99
CA VAL A 290 26.06 -5.57 -5.24
C VAL A 290 24.62 -5.97 -4.92
N VAL A 291 24.06 -6.88 -5.71
CA VAL A 291 22.78 -7.51 -5.40
C VAL A 291 23.03 -8.66 -4.44
N VAL A 292 22.32 -8.66 -3.31
CA VAL A 292 22.40 -9.75 -2.33
C VAL A 292 21.02 -10.34 -2.12
N THR A 293 20.90 -11.65 -2.29
CA THR A 293 19.59 -12.33 -2.23
C THR A 293 19.50 -13.35 -1.11
N GLY A 294 18.29 -13.55 -0.60
CA GLY A 294 17.98 -14.66 0.31
C GLY A 294 18.41 -14.43 1.77
N ILE A 295 18.46 -13.18 2.20
CA ILE A 295 18.83 -12.81 3.58
C ILE A 295 17.67 -13.19 4.51
N PRO A 296 17.86 -14.05 5.53
CA PRO A 296 16.78 -14.38 6.46
C PRO A 296 16.31 -13.11 7.20
N ASN A 297 15.01 -12.80 7.13
CA ASN A 297 14.44 -11.68 7.88
C ASN A 297 14.38 -12.05 9.35
N ALA A 298 15.26 -11.45 10.17
CA ALA A 298 15.38 -11.78 11.59
C ALA A 298 14.10 -11.53 12.40
N LEU A 299 13.18 -10.68 11.91
CA LEU A 299 11.88 -10.48 12.56
C LEU A 299 10.95 -11.67 12.35
N LEU A 300 11.00 -12.35 11.20
CA LEU A 300 10.11 -13.46 10.86
C LEU A 300 10.73 -14.84 11.08
N THR A 301 12.05 -14.94 10.96
CA THR A 301 12.78 -16.19 11.07
C THR A 301 13.95 -16.01 12.04
N PRO A 302 13.87 -16.58 13.27
CA PRO A 302 15.00 -16.58 14.19
C PRO A 302 16.18 -17.34 13.56
N SER A 303 17.22 -16.60 13.19
CA SER A 303 18.44 -17.13 12.60
C SER A 303 19.64 -16.36 13.14
N ALA A 304 20.71 -17.06 13.52
CA ALA A 304 21.96 -16.44 13.98
C ALA A 304 22.60 -15.55 12.89
N ASP A 305 22.29 -15.84 11.63
CA ASP A 305 22.79 -15.14 10.44
C ASP A 305 21.72 -14.26 9.79
N GLY A 306 20.57 -14.05 10.45
CA GLY A 306 19.51 -13.18 9.95
C GLY A 306 19.83 -11.70 10.12
N ALA A 307 19.13 -10.86 9.37
CA ALA A 307 19.23 -9.41 9.52
C ALA A 307 17.83 -8.78 9.51
N THR A 308 17.68 -7.63 10.17
CA THR A 308 16.47 -6.81 10.06
C THR A 308 16.62 -5.82 8.91
N ALA A 309 15.49 -5.42 8.31
CA ALA A 309 15.52 -4.41 7.25
C ALA A 309 16.09 -3.06 7.73
N ASN A 310 15.86 -2.69 8.99
CA ASN A 310 16.46 -1.51 9.61
C ASN A 310 18.00 -1.61 9.71
N ALA A 311 18.54 -2.76 10.15
CA ALA A 311 19.98 -2.94 10.26
C ALA A 311 20.66 -2.90 8.88
N LEU A 312 20.05 -3.53 7.87
CA LEU A 312 20.53 -3.48 6.50
C LEU A 312 20.45 -2.06 5.91
N SER A 313 19.34 -1.33 6.12
CA SER A 313 19.20 0.01 5.54
C SER A 313 20.24 1.01 6.08
N ALA A 314 20.73 0.81 7.30
CA ALA A 314 21.77 1.65 7.89
C ALA A 314 23.09 1.59 7.12
N VAL A 315 23.47 0.42 6.59
CA VAL A 315 24.72 0.22 5.83
C VAL A 315 24.57 0.53 4.34
N LEU A 316 23.35 0.64 3.83
CA LEU A 316 23.06 0.94 2.41
C LEU A 316 22.98 2.43 2.08
N LYS A 317 23.07 3.33 3.07
CA LYS A 317 22.95 4.77 2.84
C LYS A 317 23.97 5.27 1.81
N GLY A 318 23.46 5.90 0.75
CA GLY A 318 24.30 6.48 -0.32
C GLY A 318 24.80 5.48 -1.37
N THR A 319 24.47 4.19 -1.24
CA THR A 319 24.92 3.14 -2.19
C THR A 319 24.06 3.04 -3.46
N GLY A 320 22.88 3.68 -3.48
CA GLY A 320 21.89 3.47 -4.54
C GLY A 320 21.15 2.13 -4.45
N LEU A 321 21.35 1.37 -3.37
CA LEU A 321 20.63 0.13 -3.07
C LEU A 321 19.56 0.36 -2.01
N ALA A 322 18.63 -0.58 -1.91
CA ALA A 322 17.58 -0.60 -0.92
C ALA A 322 17.27 -2.04 -0.47
N VAL A 323 16.66 -2.15 0.70
CA VAL A 323 16.19 -3.42 1.25
C VAL A 323 14.81 -3.72 0.69
N GLU A 324 14.68 -4.89 0.10
CA GLU A 324 13.44 -5.39 -0.47
C GLU A 324 12.99 -6.67 0.21
N ILE A 325 11.68 -6.93 0.19
CA ILE A 325 11.13 -8.25 0.51
C ILE A 325 11.36 -9.14 -0.71
N ALA A 326 11.91 -10.34 -0.50
CA ALA A 326 12.11 -11.28 -1.59
C ALA A 326 10.76 -11.71 -2.17
N LEU A 327 10.63 -11.61 -3.50
CA LEU A 327 9.36 -11.78 -4.19
C LEU A 327 8.78 -13.21 -4.07
N ASP A 328 9.65 -14.21 -3.93
CA ASP A 328 9.27 -15.63 -3.85
C ASP A 328 9.09 -16.14 -2.40
N ASP A 329 9.66 -15.45 -1.41
CA ASP A 329 9.56 -15.82 0.02
C ASP A 329 9.57 -14.57 0.92
N PRO A 330 8.42 -14.16 1.50
CA PRO A 330 8.35 -12.95 2.31
C PRO A 330 9.09 -13.04 3.64
N ARG A 331 9.61 -14.23 4.01
CA ARG A 331 10.48 -14.42 5.17
C ARG A 331 11.94 -14.06 4.89
N LYS A 332 12.26 -13.73 3.63
CA LYS A 332 13.59 -13.31 3.21
C LYS A 332 13.59 -11.87 2.71
N LEU A 333 14.73 -11.23 2.88
CA LEU A 333 15.05 -9.91 2.36
C LEU A 333 16.07 -10.06 1.24
N ASP A 334 16.02 -9.11 0.30
CA ASP A 334 17.01 -8.91 -0.73
C ASP A 334 17.58 -7.48 -0.61
N ILE A 335 18.79 -7.27 -1.12
CA ILE A 335 19.38 -5.96 -1.38
C ILE A 335 19.41 -5.78 -2.89
N ARG A 336 18.70 -4.77 -3.38
CA ARG A 336 18.45 -4.51 -4.81
C ARG A 336 18.65 -3.03 -5.14
N PRO A 337 18.83 -2.66 -6.43
CA PRO A 337 18.85 -1.27 -6.85
C PRO A 337 17.60 -0.49 -6.42
N SER A 338 17.79 0.72 -5.92
CA SER A 338 16.68 1.55 -5.45
C SER A 338 15.82 2.11 -6.59
N ASN A 339 16.26 2.01 -7.84
CA ASN A 339 15.48 2.36 -9.04
C ASN A 339 14.67 1.19 -9.60
N GLY A 340 14.57 0.09 -8.85
CA GLY A 340 13.80 -1.09 -9.19
C GLY A 340 14.47 -2.00 -10.20
N HIS A 341 13.87 -3.17 -10.39
CA HIS A 341 14.34 -4.18 -11.30
C HIS A 341 13.18 -4.82 -12.04
N THR A 342 13.49 -5.44 -13.18
CA THR A 342 12.52 -6.27 -13.88
C THR A 342 12.49 -7.63 -13.18
N SER A 343 11.42 -7.91 -12.46
CA SER A 343 11.18 -9.21 -11.85
C SER A 343 10.07 -9.95 -12.57
N GLN A 344 10.34 -11.21 -12.91
CA GLN A 344 9.29 -12.16 -13.29
C GLN A 344 9.04 -13.07 -12.08
N PRO A 345 7.82 -13.06 -11.51
CA PRO A 345 7.51 -13.95 -10.39
C PRO A 345 7.65 -15.40 -10.86
N ARG A 346 8.36 -16.24 -10.07
CA ARG A 346 8.54 -17.67 -10.38
C ARG A 346 7.35 -18.51 -9.94
N ILE A 347 6.63 -17.99 -8.95
CA ILE A 347 5.45 -18.61 -8.35
C ILE A 347 4.23 -17.78 -8.73
N GLN A 348 3.12 -18.46 -9.04
CA GLN A 348 1.86 -17.80 -9.35
C GLN A 348 1.43 -16.89 -8.19
N PRO A 349 1.09 -15.62 -8.45
CA PRO A 349 0.56 -14.73 -7.43
C PRO A 349 -0.75 -15.27 -6.83
N THR A 350 -0.92 -15.03 -5.54
CA THR A 350 -2.18 -15.25 -4.82
C THR A 350 -3.07 -14.03 -4.92
N GLN A 351 -4.39 -14.24 -4.92
CA GLN A 351 -5.41 -13.18 -5.03
C GLN A 351 -6.25 -13.12 -3.76
N ASP A 352 -6.67 -11.92 -3.40
CA ASP A 352 -7.60 -11.63 -2.31
C ASP A 352 -8.64 -10.63 -2.80
N ASP A 353 -9.92 -10.96 -2.65
CA ASP A 353 -11.04 -10.14 -3.11
C ASP A 353 -12.04 -9.94 -1.94
N PRO A 354 -11.81 -8.93 -1.08
CA PRO A 354 -12.66 -8.67 0.10
C PRO A 354 -14.14 -8.44 -0.23
N ILE A 355 -14.43 -7.97 -1.45
CA ILE A 355 -15.80 -7.78 -1.92
C ILE A 355 -16.61 -9.08 -1.90
N ASP A 356 -15.99 -10.24 -2.08
CA ASP A 356 -16.69 -11.53 -2.04
C ASP A 356 -17.14 -11.85 -0.62
N ARG A 357 -16.27 -11.59 0.37
CA ARG A 357 -16.61 -11.71 1.81
C ARG A 357 -17.66 -10.68 2.23
N PHE A 358 -17.57 -9.46 1.70
CA PHE A 358 -18.58 -8.42 1.93
C PHE A 358 -19.95 -8.81 1.36
N ILE A 359 -20.01 -9.24 0.10
CA ILE A 359 -21.26 -9.65 -0.56
C ILE A 359 -21.89 -10.83 0.18
N THR A 360 -21.08 -11.83 0.55
CA THR A 360 -21.56 -13.02 1.26
C THR A 360 -22.25 -12.66 2.59
N ARG A 361 -21.72 -11.67 3.31
CA ARG A 361 -22.31 -11.18 4.56
C ARG A 361 -23.50 -10.23 4.34
N ARG A 362 -23.40 -9.34 3.34
CA ARG A 362 -24.35 -8.24 3.13
C ARG A 362 -25.62 -8.64 2.38
N LEU A 363 -25.50 -9.52 1.39
CA LEU A 363 -26.61 -9.91 0.52
C LEU A 363 -27.78 -10.58 1.27
N PRO A 364 -27.57 -11.45 2.28
CA PRO A 364 -28.64 -11.98 3.12
C PRO A 364 -29.44 -10.88 3.83
N GLU A 365 -28.79 -9.83 4.33
CA GLU A 365 -29.43 -8.73 5.04
C GLU A 365 -30.32 -7.90 4.11
N VAL A 366 -29.78 -7.54 2.93
CA VAL A 366 -30.50 -6.78 1.90
C VAL A 366 -31.72 -7.55 1.42
N LEU A 367 -31.57 -8.85 1.15
CA LEU A 367 -32.67 -9.71 0.71
C LEU A 367 -33.72 -9.90 1.80
N ARG A 368 -33.33 -10.06 3.07
CA ARG A 368 -34.29 -10.12 4.19
C ARG A 368 -35.07 -8.82 4.32
N GLY A 369 -34.41 -7.67 4.23
CA GLY A 369 -35.08 -6.35 4.24
C GLY A 369 -36.11 -6.24 3.13
N HIS A 370 -35.71 -6.57 1.89
CA HIS A 370 -36.60 -6.55 0.74
C HIS A 370 -37.79 -7.51 0.89
N LEU A 371 -37.57 -8.74 1.40
CA LEU A 371 -38.65 -9.72 1.62
C LEU A 371 -39.60 -9.30 2.75
N ALA A 372 -39.09 -8.68 3.81
CA ALA A 372 -39.90 -8.16 4.91
C ALA A 372 -40.87 -7.07 4.43
N GLU A 373 -40.39 -6.19 3.54
CA GLU A 373 -41.20 -5.13 2.92
C GLU A 373 -42.17 -5.68 1.87
N SER A 374 -41.71 -6.62 1.04
CA SER A 374 -42.48 -7.12 -0.10
C SER A 374 -43.54 -8.16 0.29
N VAL A 375 -43.33 -8.91 1.37
CA VAL A 375 -44.25 -9.95 1.84
C VAL A 375 -44.45 -9.89 3.37
N PRO A 376 -45.10 -8.83 3.89
CA PRO A 376 -45.23 -8.60 5.33
C PRO A 376 -45.92 -9.76 6.05
N GLY A 377 -45.47 -10.09 7.27
CA GLY A 377 -46.07 -11.13 8.13
C GLY A 377 -45.64 -12.57 7.81
N THR A 378 -44.77 -12.77 6.82
CA THR A 378 -44.22 -14.10 6.49
C THR A 378 -42.97 -14.38 7.30
N ARG A 379 -42.81 -15.62 7.79
CA ARG A 379 -41.53 -16.07 8.37
C ARG A 379 -40.50 -16.13 7.25
N LEU A 380 -39.48 -15.27 7.32
CA LEU A 380 -38.43 -15.20 6.31
C LEU A 380 -37.57 -16.47 6.32
N PRO A 381 -37.17 -16.99 5.15
CA PRO A 381 -36.27 -18.12 5.06
C PRO A 381 -34.84 -17.72 5.50
N GLU A 382 -34.04 -18.73 5.87
CA GLU A 382 -32.60 -18.54 5.94
C GLU A 382 -32.04 -18.32 4.53
N ILE A 383 -31.19 -17.30 4.38
CA ILE A 383 -30.58 -16.95 3.10
C ILE A 383 -29.09 -17.24 3.24
N ILE A 384 -28.62 -18.18 2.43
CA ILE A 384 -27.22 -18.59 2.36
C ILE A 384 -26.69 -18.14 1.01
N VAL A 385 -25.56 -17.43 1.01
CA VAL A 385 -24.86 -17.03 -0.20
C VAL A 385 -23.67 -17.96 -0.34
N ASP A 386 -23.65 -18.71 -1.44
CA ASP A 386 -22.52 -19.56 -1.79
C ASP A 386 -21.52 -18.72 -2.59
N PRO A 387 -20.33 -18.41 -2.03
CA PRO A 387 -19.28 -17.75 -2.80
C PRO A 387 -18.86 -18.72 -3.91
N LYS A 388 -19.09 -18.34 -5.18
CA LYS A 388 -18.72 -19.20 -6.30
C LYS A 388 -17.24 -19.61 -6.17
N PRO A 389 -16.87 -20.87 -6.47
CA PRO A 389 -15.47 -21.23 -6.59
C PRO A 389 -14.83 -20.42 -7.73
N ASN A 390 -13.71 -19.77 -7.43
CA ASN A 390 -12.89 -19.05 -8.41
C ASN A 390 -12.56 -19.98 -9.58
N TRP A 391 -12.92 -19.57 -10.80
CA TRP A 391 -12.61 -20.26 -12.06
C TRP A 391 -11.40 -19.63 -12.75
#